data_AF-A0A357B4Y9-F1
#
_entry.id   AF-A0A357B4Y9-F1
#
_cell.length_a   1.000
_cell.length_b   1.000
_cell.length_c   1.000
_cell.angle_alpha   90.00
_cell.angle_beta   90.00
_cell.angle_gamma   90.00
#
_symmetry.space_group_name_H-M   'P 1'
#
loop_
_entity.id
_entity.type
_entity.pdbx_description
1 polymer ?
#
loop_
_entity_poly.entity_id
_entity_poly.type
_entity_poly.pdbx_seq_one_letter_code
_entity_poly.pdbx_strand_id
1 'polypeptide(L)'
;IETELGVRVADRADQIHISGEVEAVMKAEKAINGLLLLASRGENIDAQNVRYILKLVGEGREAKISELSGDVVCITAKGKPIKAKTLGQKAYV
;
A
#
# COMPACT_ATOMS: atom_id res chain seq x y z
N ILE A 1 2.06 7.15 7.80
CA ILE A 1 3.19 7.54 6.90
C ILE A 1 4.07 8.55 7.60
N GLU A 2 3.60 9.76 7.89
CA GLU A 2 4.40 10.82 8.52
C GLU A 2 5.05 10.37 9.85
N THR A 3 4.26 9.87 10.79
CA THR A 3 4.75 9.39 12.09
C THR A 3 5.69 8.18 11.99
N GLU A 4 5.46 7.31 11.00
CA GLU A 4 6.13 6.00 10.91
C GLU A 4 7.46 6.08 10.17
N LEU A 5 7.59 7.05 9.25
CA LEU A 5 8.83 7.33 8.52
C LEU A 5 9.54 8.59 9.01
N GLY A 6 8.95 9.37 9.93
CA GLY A 6 9.52 10.64 10.39
C GLY A 6 9.58 11.72 9.31
N VAL A 7 8.66 11.67 8.34
CA VAL A 7 8.57 12.65 7.24
C VAL A 7 7.38 13.58 7.45
N ARG A 8 7.41 14.72 6.78
CA ARG A 8 6.28 15.64 6.67
C ARG A 8 5.77 15.65 5.23
N VAL A 9 4.47 15.38 5.08
CA VAL A 9 3.78 15.34 3.79
C VAL A 9 2.79 16.50 3.74
N ALA A 10 2.92 17.36 2.74
CA ALA A 10 2.03 18.49 2.51
C ALA A 10 1.44 18.41 1.11
N ASP A 11 0.13 18.59 0.99
CA ASP A 11 -0.57 18.70 -0.28
C ASP A 11 -0.76 20.19 -0.63
N ARG A 12 -0.26 20.61 -1.79
CA ARG A 12 -0.44 21.97 -2.32
C ARG A 12 -0.53 21.95 -3.84
N ALA A 13 -1.59 22.56 -4.36
CA ALA A 13 -1.74 22.84 -5.80
C ALA A 13 -1.49 21.61 -6.68
N ASP A 14 -2.20 20.52 -6.39
CA ASP A 14 -2.11 19.21 -7.06
C ASP A 14 -0.74 18.52 -6.96
N GLN A 15 0.11 18.95 -6.02
CA GLN A 15 1.42 18.35 -5.79
C GLN A 15 1.58 17.92 -4.33
N ILE A 16 2.11 16.72 -4.16
CA ILE A 16 2.48 16.19 -2.85
C ILE A 16 3.94 16.54 -2.60
N HIS A 17 4.18 17.35 -1.56
CA HIS A 17 5.51 17.72 -1.10
C HIS A 17 5.90 16.86 0.10
N ILE A 18 7.02 16.15 0.00
CA ILE A 18 7.54 15.29 1.05
C ILE A 18 8.88 15.87 1.53
N SER A 19 9.00 16.10 2.83
CA SER A 19 10.20 16.66 3.44
C SER A 19 10.63 15.82 4.64
N GLY A 20 11.94 15.61 4.79
CA GLY A 20 12.53 14.75 5.81
C GLY A 20 13.93 14.28 5.40
N GLU A 21 14.42 13.24 6.07
CA GLU A 21 15.67 12.57 5.71
C GLU A 21 15.55 11.89 4.34
N VAL A 22 16.60 11.91 3.53
CA VAL A 22 16.60 11.41 2.14
C VAL A 22 16.04 9.99 2.04
N GLU A 23 16.50 9.09 2.91
CA GLU A 23 16.04 7.69 2.90
C GLU A 23 14.55 7.57 3.26
N ALA A 24 14.09 8.36 4.24
CA ALA A 24 12.70 8.39 4.67
C ALA A 24 11.78 8.99 3.59
N VAL A 25 12.23 10.02 2.89
CA VAL A 25 11.53 10.64 1.75
C VAL A 25 11.35 9.63 0.63
N MET A 26 12.41 8.88 0.27
CA MET A 26 12.31 7.82 -0.75
C MET A 26 11.35 6.71 -0.34
N LYS A 27 11.33 6.31 0.93
CA LYS A 27 10.36 5.32 1.45
C LYS A 27 8.94 5.90 1.41
N ALA A 28 8.74 7.15 1.76
CA ALA A 28 7.43 7.79 1.74
C ALA A 28 6.88 7.91 0.31
N GLU A 29 7.72 8.29 -0.65
CA GLU A 29 7.38 8.33 -2.08
C GLU A 29 6.93 6.95 -2.58
N LYS A 30 7.71 5.90 -2.31
CA LYS A 30 7.36 4.52 -2.67
C LYS A 30 6.03 4.08 -2.05
N ALA A 31 5.79 4.42 -0.79
CA ALA A 31 4.53 4.08 -0.10
C ALA A 31 3.33 4.79 -0.72
N ILE A 32 3.46 6.08 -1.03
CA ILE A 32 2.41 6.88 -1.67
C ILE A 32 2.12 6.37 -3.09
N ASN A 33 3.15 6.06 -3.88
CA ASN A 33 2.98 5.44 -5.20
C ASN A 33 2.28 4.08 -5.11
N GLY A 34 2.61 3.26 -4.10
CA GLY A 34 1.91 2.01 -3.83
C GLY A 34 0.43 2.18 -3.50
N LEU A 35 0.09 3.21 -2.72
CA LEU A 35 -1.30 3.55 -2.40
C LEU A 35 -2.06 4.09 -3.61
N LEU A 36 -1.43 4.95 -4.42
CA LEU A 36 -2.00 5.42 -5.69
C LEU A 36 -2.28 4.26 -6.64
N LEU A 37 -1.39 3.26 -6.71
CA LEU A 37 -1.62 2.06 -7.51
C LEU A 37 -2.85 1.29 -7.04
N LEU A 38 -3.03 1.09 -5.73
CA LEU A 38 -4.23 0.46 -5.19
C LEU A 38 -5.50 1.27 -5.50
N ALA A 39 -5.47 2.59 -5.28
CA ALA A 39 -6.60 3.48 -5.59
C ALA A 39 -6.96 3.47 -7.09
N SER A 40 -5.96 3.50 -7.97
CA SER A 40 -6.17 3.47 -9.43
C SER A 40 -6.86 2.20 -9.91
N ARG A 41 -6.76 1.11 -9.13
CA ARG A 41 -7.39 -0.19 -9.40
C ARG A 41 -8.75 -0.36 -8.70
N GLY A 42 -9.26 0.69 -8.05
CA GLY A 42 -10.54 0.68 -7.35
C GLY A 42 -10.52 -0.06 -6.01
N GLU A 43 -9.34 -0.29 -5.43
CA GLU A 43 -9.22 -0.85 -4.08
C GLU A 43 -9.60 0.20 -3.04
N ASN A 44 -10.33 -0.21 -2.00
CA ASN A 44 -10.51 0.63 -0.83
C ASN A 44 -9.20 0.71 -0.04
N ILE A 45 -8.70 1.92 0.18
CA ILE A 45 -7.55 2.16 1.05
C ILE A 45 -8.05 2.18 2.50
N ASP A 46 -7.62 1.20 3.29
CA ASP A 46 -7.86 1.14 4.73
C ASP A 46 -6.54 1.21 5.52
N ALA A 47 -6.64 1.33 6.84
CA ALA A 47 -5.48 1.42 7.71
C ALA A 47 -4.59 0.15 7.67
N GLN A 48 -5.16 -1.01 7.29
CA GLN A 48 -4.41 -2.25 7.15
C GLN A 48 -3.53 -2.22 5.90
N ASN A 49 -4.08 -1.76 4.76
CA ASN A 49 -3.36 -1.60 3.50
C ASN A 49 -2.21 -0.61 3.65
N VAL A 50 -2.45 0.51 4.33
CA VAL A 50 -1.41 1.51 4.62
C VAL A 50 -0.26 0.92 5.44
N ARG A 51 -0.56 0.20 6.53
CA ARG A 51 0.47 -0.46 7.35
C ARG A 51 1.25 -1.52 6.58
N TYR A 52 0.56 -2.31 5.76
CA TYR A 52 1.21 -3.37 4.99
C TYR A 52 2.13 -2.81 3.91
N ILE A 53 1.71 -1.74 3.22
CA ILE A 53 2.56 -1.03 2.26
C ILE A 53 3.79 -0.44 2.95
N LEU A 54 3.62 0.24 4.08
CA LEU A 54 4.75 0.79 4.85
C LEU A 54 5.75 -0.29 5.25
N LYS A 55 5.26 -1.45 5.69
CA LYS A 55 6.11 -2.61 5.99
C LYS A 55 6.85 -3.12 4.75
N LEU A 56 6.17 -3.29 3.63
CA LEU A 56 6.79 -3.75 2.37
C LEU A 56 7.88 -2.80 1.89
N VAL A 57 7.64 -1.49 1.97
CA VAL A 57 8.63 -0.47 1.59
C VAL A 57 9.80 -0.46 2.58
N GLY A 58 9.54 -0.63 3.87
CA GLY A 58 10.59 -0.77 4.88
C GLY A 58 11.48 -2.00 4.66
N GLU A 59 10.92 -3.09 4.13
CA GLU A 59 11.64 -4.32 3.76
C GLU A 59 12.30 -4.26 2.36
N GLY A 60 12.16 -3.17 1.60
CA GLY A 60 12.65 -3.07 0.21
C GLY A 60 11.92 -4.00 -0.76
N ARG A 61 10.66 -4.34 -0.45
CA ARG A 61 9.81 -5.27 -1.19
C ARG A 61 8.61 -4.56 -1.83
N GLU A 62 8.76 -3.29 -2.16
CA GLU A 62 7.73 -2.44 -2.76
C GLU A 62 7.18 -2.98 -4.08
N ALA A 63 7.98 -3.74 -4.85
CA ALA A 63 7.55 -4.38 -6.09
C ALA A 63 6.32 -5.28 -5.89
N LYS A 64 6.19 -5.87 -4.69
CA LYS A 64 5.10 -6.76 -4.28
C LYS A 64 3.78 -6.04 -4.03
N ILE A 65 3.78 -4.71 -3.95
CA ILE A 65 2.55 -3.92 -3.80
C ILE A 65 1.66 -4.09 -5.03
N SER A 66 2.25 -4.25 -6.21
CA SER A 66 1.53 -4.51 -7.46
C SER A 66 0.83 -5.88 -7.49
N GLU A 67 1.34 -6.85 -6.73
CA GLU A 67 0.78 -8.21 -6.60
C GLU A 67 -0.41 -8.25 -5.64
N LEU A 68 -0.50 -7.34 -4.67
CA LEU A 68 -1.65 -7.24 -3.75
C LEU A 68 -2.96 -6.97 -4.46
N SER A 69 -2.89 -6.32 -5.62
CA SER A 69 -4.05 -5.92 -6.40
C SER A 69 -4.33 -6.86 -7.58
N GLY A 70 -3.58 -7.97 -7.69
CA GLY A 70 -3.63 -8.90 -8.82
C GLY A 70 -4.60 -10.08 -8.71
N ASP A 71 -5.10 -10.42 -7.52
CA ASP A 71 -5.83 -11.68 -7.35
C ASP A 71 -7.18 -11.51 -6.62
N VAL A 72 -8.23 -11.51 -7.44
CA VAL A 72 -9.55 -11.99 -7.00
C VAL A 72 -9.44 -13.51 -6.88
N VAL A 73 -9.37 -14.04 -5.66
CA VAL A 73 -9.52 -15.49 -5.43
C VAL A 73 -10.74 -15.75 -4.56
N CYS A 74 -11.79 -16.12 -5.27
CA CYS A 74 -12.83 -17.08 -4.91
C CYS A 74 -13.90 -16.68 -3.88
N ILE A 75 -15.11 -16.91 -4.37
CA ILE A 75 -16.40 -16.72 -3.75
C ILE A 75 -16.54 -17.80 -2.67
N THR A 76 -16.74 -17.41 -1.41
CA THR A 76 -17.14 -18.38 -0.39
C THR A 76 -18.49 -19.00 -0.72
N ALA A 77 -18.80 -20.17 -0.18
CA ALA A 77 -20.05 -20.93 -0.40
C ALA A 77 -21.37 -20.16 -0.13
N LYS A 78 -21.31 -18.89 0.29
CA LYS A 78 -22.43 -17.96 0.49
C LYS A 78 -22.43 -16.74 -0.46
N GLY A 79 -21.64 -16.75 -1.53
CA GLY A 79 -21.69 -15.70 -2.57
C GLY A 79 -20.94 -14.41 -2.26
N LYS A 80 -20.25 -14.30 -1.11
CA LYS A 80 -19.49 -13.09 -0.76
C LYS A 80 -18.01 -13.29 -1.17
N PRO A 81 -17.46 -12.47 -2.08
CA PRO A 81 -16.07 -12.59 -2.50
C PRO A 81 -15.14 -12.28 -1.31
N ILE A 82 -14.20 -13.19 -1.03
CA ILE A 82 -13.11 -12.95 -0.07
C ILE A 82 -11.87 -12.62 -0.88
N LYS A 83 -11.44 -11.36 -0.83
CA LYS A 83 -10.18 -10.95 -1.45
C LYS A 83 -9.03 -11.21 -0.49
N ALA A 84 -7.95 -11.84 -0.96
CA ALA A 84 -6.74 -12.01 -0.17
C ALA A 84 -6.15 -10.64 0.15
N LYS A 85 -6.08 -10.29 1.44
CA LYS A 85 -5.65 -8.96 1.89
C LYS A 85 -4.12 -8.83 1.95
N THR A 86 -3.41 -9.95 1.85
CA THR A 86 -1.94 -10.03 1.91
C THR A 86 -1.43 -11.18 1.06
N LEU A 87 -0.18 -11.11 0.61
CA LEU A 87 0.48 -12.21 -0.12
C LEU A 87 0.64 -13.47 0.73
N GLY A 88 0.82 -13.32 2.04
CA GLY A 88 0.88 -14.47 2.96
C GLY A 88 -0.45 -15.20 3.05
N GLN A 89 -1.57 -14.47 2.96
CA GLN A 89 -2.91 -15.05 2.90
C GLN A 89 -3.18 -15.73 1.55
N LYS A 90 -2.64 -15.20 0.44
CA LYS A 90 -2.72 -15.84 -0.89
C LYS A 90 -2.11 -17.25 -0.89
N ALA A 91 -1.09 -17.51 -0.06
CA ALA A 91 -0.49 -18.84 0.03
C ALA A 91 -1.34 -19.87 0.80
N TYR A 92 -2.38 -19.43 1.51
CA TYR A 92 -3.24 -20.26 2.36
C TYR A 92 -4.69 -20.36 1.85
N VAL A 93 -5.03 -19.73 0.72
CA VAL A 93 -6.36 -19.73 0.08
C VAL A 93 -6.29 -20.41 -1.28
#